data_AF-A0A434BLG7-F1
#
_entry.id   AF-A0A434BLG7-F1
#
_cell.length_a   1.000
_cell.length_b   1.000
_cell.length_c   1.000
_cell.angle_alpha   90.00
_cell.angle_beta   90.00
_cell.angle_gamma   90.00
#
_symmetry.space_group_name_H-M   'P 1'
#
loop_
_entity.id
_entity.type
_entity.pdbx_description
1 polymer ?
#
loop_
_entity_poly.entity_id
_entity_poly.type
_entity_poly.pdbx_seq_one_letter_code
_entity_poly.pdbx_strand_id
1 'polypeptide(L)'
;LKTRFGTNEILTSLMLVYVAKLFLDWLVRGPWRDPQGHGFPQTIQFNDSAVLPELMPDAGRANWGFVFALVAAVLVWILMSRMLKGFEVRVLGSSPRAGRFAGFGLNRMVFFAFLLSGALAGLAGISAV
;
A
#
# COMPACT_ATOMS: atom_id res chain seq x y z
N LEU A 1 5.54 -0.96 16.55
CA LEU A 1 5.04 -0.33 17.80
C LEU A 1 5.06 -1.26 19.01
N LYS A 2 4.70 -2.54 18.87
CA LYS A 2 4.72 -3.54 19.96
C LYS A 2 6.14 -3.83 20.47
N THR A 3 7.11 -3.80 19.56
CA THR A 3 8.53 -4.06 19.84
C THR A 3 9.30 -2.90 20.45
N ARG A 4 8.84 -1.65 20.29
CA ARG A 4 9.52 -0.45 20.81
C ARG A 4 8.71 0.33 21.86
N PHE A 5 7.39 0.26 21.80
CA PHE A 5 6.45 1.03 22.64
C PHE A 5 5.46 0.13 23.42
N GLY A 6 5.55 -1.20 23.29
CA GLY A 6 4.68 -2.13 24.02
C GLY A 6 3.20 -2.09 23.63
N THR A 7 2.82 -1.32 22.61
CA THR A 7 1.43 -1.09 22.21
C THR A 7 0.92 -2.15 21.25
N ASN A 8 -0.38 -2.43 21.28
CA ASN A 8 -1.02 -3.30 20.30
C ASN A 8 -0.97 -2.67 18.90
N GLU A 9 -0.09 -3.21 18.04
CA GLU A 9 0.12 -2.75 16.66
C GLU A 9 -1.15 -2.75 15.82
N ILE A 10 -2.04 -3.73 16.05
CA ILE A 10 -3.31 -3.84 15.33
C ILE A 10 -4.16 -2.61 15.63
N LEU A 11 -4.36 -2.30 16.92
CA LEU A 11 -5.14 -1.15 17.35
C LEU A 11 -4.53 0.16 16.82
N THR A 12 -3.21 0.33 16.95
CA THR A 12 -2.56 1.55 16.47
C THR A 12 -2.66 1.72 14.96
N SER A 13 -2.55 0.63 14.19
CA SER A 13 -2.69 0.69 12.73
C SER A 13 -4.11 1.06 12.32
N LEU A 14 -5.12 0.52 13.01
CA LEU A 14 -6.52 0.81 12.76
C LEU A 14 -6.84 2.27 13.11
N MET A 15 -6.31 2.77 14.24
CA MET A 15 -6.44 4.18 14.60
C MET A 15 -5.78 5.11 13.57
N LEU A 16 -4.62 4.72 13.05
CA LEU A 16 -3.89 5.51 12.05
C LEU A 16 -4.65 5.62 10.72
N VAL A 17 -5.48 4.63 10.36
CA VAL A 17 -6.37 4.72 9.19
C VAL A 17 -7.34 5.89 9.33
N TYR A 18 -7.91 6.14 10.51
CA TYR A 18 -8.80 7.29 10.72
C TYR A 18 -8.05 8.61 10.57
N VAL A 19 -6.84 8.70 11.12
CA VAL A 19 -5.98 9.88 10.97
C VAL A 19 -5.67 10.13 9.49
N ALA A 20 -5.31 9.08 8.74
CA ALA A 20 -5.04 9.17 7.31
C ALA A 20 -6.27 9.65 6.51
N LYS A 21 -7.47 9.20 6.87
CA LYS A 21 -8.72 9.67 6.23
C LYS A 21 -8.99 11.15 6.51
N LEU A 22 -8.86 11.58 7.76
CA LEU A 22 -9.02 12.99 8.13
C LEU A 22 -7.98 13.88 7.44
N PHE A 23 -6.74 13.39 7.37
CA PHE A 23 -5.67 14.08 6.66
C PHE A 23 -5.97 14.21 5.16
N LEU A 24 -6.44 13.13 4.51
CA LEU A 24 -6.86 13.15 3.11
C LEU A 24 -8.01 14.15 2.88
N ASP A 25 -9.03 14.15 3.75
CA ASP A 25 -10.17 15.06 3.67
C ASP A 25 -9.74 16.53 3.79
N TRP A 26 -8.81 16.83 4.72
CA TRP A 26 -8.21 18.16 4.84
C TRP A 26 -7.45 18.56 3.56
N LEU A 27 -6.69 17.64 2.98
CA LEU A 27 -5.89 17.88 1.78
C LEU A 27 -6.76 18.22 0.56
N VAL A 28 -7.83 17.45 0.37
CA VAL A 28 -8.75 17.55 -0.77
C VAL A 28 -9.68 18.76 -0.63
N ARG A 29 -10.01 19.20 0.59
CA ARG A 29 -10.79 20.42 0.83
C ARG A 29 -9.94 21.69 0.89
N GLY A 30 -8.65 21.55 1.17
CA GLY A 30 -7.70 22.64 1.29
C GLY A 30 -6.85 22.81 0.02
N PRO A 31 -5.54 22.52 0.08
CA PRO A 31 -4.57 22.88 -0.96
C PRO A 31 -4.77 22.17 -2.30
N TRP A 32 -5.34 20.97 -2.32
CA TRP A 32 -5.52 20.17 -3.54
C TRP A 32 -6.94 20.24 -4.11
N ARG A 33 -7.77 21.12 -3.57
CA ARG A 33 -9.16 21.28 -4.01
C ARG A 33 -9.21 21.72 -5.47
N ASP A 34 -9.98 21.01 -6.29
CA ASP A 34 -10.25 21.43 -7.65
C ASP A 34 -11.02 22.77 -7.67
N PRO A 35 -10.47 23.85 -8.28
CA PRO A 35 -11.17 25.12 -8.45
C PRO A 35 -12.49 25.00 -9.23
N GLN A 36 -12.62 23.98 -10.09
CA GLN A 36 -13.78 23.71 -10.93
C GLN A 36 -14.68 22.59 -10.37
N GLY A 37 -14.37 22.04 -9.18
CA GLY A 37 -15.08 20.90 -8.60
C GLY A 37 -16.48 21.19 -8.02
N HIS A 38 -17.04 22.39 -8.21
CA HIS A 38 -18.39 22.79 -7.76
C HIS A 38 -18.75 22.40 -6.31
N GLY A 39 -17.79 22.44 -5.38
CA GLY A 39 -18.01 22.13 -3.96
C GLY A 39 -17.84 20.65 -3.57
N PHE A 40 -17.53 19.76 -4.52
CA PHE A 40 -17.16 18.38 -4.22
C PHE A 40 -15.72 18.29 -3.70
N PRO A 41 -15.47 17.48 -2.65
CA PRO A 41 -14.12 17.21 -2.18
C PRO A 41 -13.42 16.24 -3.14
N GLN A 42 -12.84 16.79 -4.20
CA GLN A 42 -12.01 16.06 -5.17
C GLN A 42 -10.80 16.90 -5.60
N THR A 43 -9.74 16.20 -6.01
CA THR A 43 -8.58 16.82 -6.64
C THR A 43 -8.83 17.06 -8.11
N ILE A 44 -8.02 17.93 -8.73
CA ILE A 44 -8.04 18.17 -10.17
C ILE A 44 -7.91 16.83 -10.90
N GLN A 45 -8.71 16.61 -11.94
CA GLN A 45 -8.59 15.40 -12.76
C GLN A 45 -7.22 15.34 -13.41
N PHE A 46 -6.64 14.14 -13.42
CA PHE A 46 -5.37 13.89 -14.06
C PHE A 46 -5.53 14.02 -15.58
N ASN A 47 -4.51 14.58 -16.25
CA ASN A 47 -4.44 14.63 -17.70
C ASN A 47 -4.46 13.21 -18.28
N ASP A 48 -5.04 12.98 -19.46
CA ASP A 48 -5.12 11.66 -20.12
C ASP A 48 -3.77 10.95 -20.24
N SER A 49 -2.65 11.69 -20.30
CA SER A 49 -1.29 11.14 -20.28
C SER A 49 -0.85 10.52 -18.94
N ALA A 50 -1.51 10.88 -17.84
CA ALA A 50 -1.28 10.39 -16.49
C ALA A 50 -2.31 9.33 -16.04
N VAL A 51 -3.29 9.03 -16.88
CA VAL A 51 -4.30 7.98 -16.67
C VAL A 51 -3.86 6.72 -17.41
N LEU A 52 -4.05 5.56 -16.79
CA LEU A 52 -3.71 4.29 -17.43
C LEU A 52 -4.70 4.00 -18.56
N PRO A 53 -4.23 3.73 -19.79
CA PRO A 53 -5.13 3.47 -20.90
C PRO A 53 -6.03 2.27 -20.61
N GLU A 54 -7.25 2.31 -21.15
CA GLU A 54 -8.19 1.20 -21.06
C GLU A 54 -7.75 0.07 -21.99
N LEU A 55 -7.85 -1.18 -21.53
CA LEU A 55 -7.50 -2.37 -22.32
C LEU A 55 -8.62 -2.75 -23.30
N MET A 56 -9.89 -2.49 -22.94
CA MET A 56 -11.06 -2.76 -23.79
C MET A 56 -12.13 -1.67 -23.62
N PRO A 57 -12.18 -0.67 -24.52
CA PRO A 57 -13.18 0.41 -24.48
C PRO A 57 -14.64 -0.08 -24.51
N ASP A 58 -14.88 -1.23 -25.15
CA ASP A 58 -16.25 -1.76 -25.39
C ASP A 58 -16.72 -2.81 -24.37
N ALA A 59 -15.83 -3.33 -23.50
CA ALA A 59 -16.13 -4.49 -22.65
C ALA A 59 -16.00 -4.25 -21.13
N GLY A 60 -15.53 -3.08 -20.68
CA GLY A 60 -15.60 -2.68 -19.28
C GLY A 60 -14.44 -1.80 -18.79
N ARG A 61 -14.44 -1.51 -17.48
CA ARG A 61 -13.47 -0.65 -16.77
C ARG A 61 -12.09 -1.33 -16.55
N ALA A 62 -11.67 -2.19 -17.48
CA ALA A 62 -10.43 -2.93 -17.35
C ALA A 62 -9.28 -2.09 -17.91
N ASN A 63 -8.47 -1.55 -17.01
CA ASN A 63 -7.35 -0.67 -17.35
C ASN A 63 -6.05 -1.49 -17.40
N TRP A 64 -4.97 -0.94 -17.99
CA TRP A 64 -3.63 -1.54 -17.91
C TRP A 64 -3.16 -1.84 -16.47
N GLY A 65 -3.83 -1.27 -15.46
CA GLY A 65 -3.77 -1.66 -14.06
C GLY A 65 -3.86 -3.17 -13.79
N PHE A 66 -4.61 -3.93 -14.58
CA PHE A 66 -4.72 -5.38 -14.42
C PHE A 66 -3.39 -6.10 -14.69
N VAL A 67 -2.66 -5.65 -15.72
CA VAL A 67 -1.33 -6.19 -16.06
C VAL A 67 -0.34 -5.87 -14.94
N PHE A 68 -0.38 -4.64 -14.41
CA PHE A 68 0.44 -4.26 -13.25
C PHE A 68 0.12 -5.10 -12.01
N ALA A 69 -1.15 -5.39 -11.75
CA ALA A 69 -1.54 -6.25 -10.64
C ALA A 69 -0.97 -7.68 -10.79
N LEU A 70 -1.00 -8.23 -12.00
CA LEU A 70 -0.48 -9.56 -12.30
C LEU A 70 1.05 -9.63 -12.14
N VAL A 71 1.76 -8.61 -12.65
CA VAL A 71 3.21 -8.47 -12.46
C VAL A 71 3.55 -8.32 -10.98
N ALA A 72 2.82 -7.48 -10.24
CA ALA A 72 3.03 -7.29 -8.81
C ALA A 72 2.80 -8.59 -8.03
N ALA A 73 1.77 -9.37 -8.38
CA ALA A 73 1.51 -10.66 -7.76
C ALA A 73 2.67 -11.65 -7.97
N VAL A 74 3.21 -11.73 -9.19
CA VAL A 74 4.38 -12.57 -9.50
C VAL A 74 5.62 -12.10 -8.74
N LEU A 75 5.86 -10.78 -8.67
CA LEU A 75 6.99 -10.22 -7.92
C LEU A 75 6.89 -10.54 -6.43
N VAL A 76 5.72 -10.37 -5.82
CA VAL A 76 5.48 -10.71 -4.40
C VAL A 76 5.64 -12.20 -4.17
N TRP A 77 5.15 -13.05 -5.10
CA TRP A 77 5.33 -14.49 -5.00
C TRP A 77 6.81 -14.89 -5.05
N ILE A 78 7.61 -14.34 -5.97
CA ILE A 78 9.06 -14.58 -6.04
C ILE A 78 9.73 -14.09 -4.76
N LEU A 79 9.35 -12.91 -4.27
CA LEU A 79 9.91 -12.32 -3.06
C LEU A 79 9.61 -13.19 -1.82
N MET A 80 8.40 -13.75 -1.72
CA MET A 80 8.02 -14.65 -0.63
C MET A 80 8.67 -16.04 -0.74
N SER A 81 8.74 -16.61 -1.94
CA SER A 81 9.16 -17.99 -2.17
C SER A 81 10.68 -18.16 -2.31
N ARG A 82 11.36 -17.24 -2.99
CA ARG A 82 12.77 -17.37 -3.39
C ARG A 82 13.74 -16.42 -2.68
N MET A 83 13.27 -15.31 -2.10
CA MET A 83 14.17 -14.32 -1.47
C MET A 83 14.33 -14.51 0.04
N LEU A 84 15.50 -14.13 0.55
CA LEU A 84 15.82 -14.15 2.00
C LEU A 84 14.83 -13.32 2.82
N LYS A 85 14.34 -12.21 2.26
CA LYS A 85 13.32 -11.37 2.91
C LYS A 85 11.99 -12.08 3.11
N GLY A 86 11.57 -12.92 2.15
CA GLY A 86 10.38 -13.75 2.31
C GLY A 86 10.55 -14.87 3.33
N PHE A 87 11.77 -15.41 3.45
CA PHE A 87 12.10 -16.35 4.51
C PHE A 87 12.07 -15.67 5.89
N GLU A 88 12.68 -14.50 6.03
CA GLU A 88 12.66 -13.68 7.25
C GLU A 88 11.23 -13.42 7.74
N VAL A 89 10.32 -13.03 6.83
CA VAL A 89 8.89 -12.80 7.14
C VAL A 89 8.22 -14.09 7.62
N ARG A 90 8.43 -15.23 6.95
CA ARG A 90 7.83 -16.51 7.34
C ARG A 90 8.31 -17.01 8.70
N VAL A 91 9.61 -16.89 8.98
CA VAL A 91 10.20 -17.34 10.26
C VAL A 91 9.77 -16.44 11.42
N LEU A 92 9.79 -15.12 11.23
CA LEU A 92 9.36 -14.18 12.28
C LEU A 92 7.84 -14.26 12.52
N GLY A 93 7.06 -14.56 11.48
CA GLY A 93 5.61 -14.77 11.58
C GLY A 93 5.22 -16.04 12.33
N SER A 94 5.98 -17.14 12.16
CA SER A 94 5.71 -18.41 12.86
C SER A 94 6.26 -18.41 14.29
N SER A 95 7.47 -17.90 14.51
CA SER A 95 8.06 -17.79 15.84
C SER A 95 9.01 -16.59 15.94
N PRO A 96 8.58 -15.50 16.61
CA PRO A 96 9.42 -14.33 16.85
C PRO A 96 10.67 -14.62 17.70
N ARG A 97 10.67 -15.73 18.45
CA ARG A 97 11.85 -16.19 19.21
C ARG A 97 12.86 -16.85 18.28
N ALA A 98 12.42 -17.78 17.42
CA ALA A 98 13.28 -18.46 16.46
C ALA A 98 13.94 -17.47 15.47
N GLY A 99 13.18 -16.49 14.97
CA GLY A 99 13.74 -15.47 14.10
C GLY A 99 14.80 -14.59 14.76
N ARG A 100 14.68 -14.30 16.06
CA ARG A 100 15.71 -13.57 16.81
C ARG A 100 16.98 -14.41 17.01
N PHE A 101 16.85 -15.71 17.25
CA PHE A 101 17.99 -16.63 17.30
C PHE A 101 18.72 -16.73 15.95
N ALA A 102 18.00 -16.63 14.83
CA ALA A 102 18.56 -16.59 13.48
C ALA A 102 19.17 -15.23 13.11
N GLY A 103 19.17 -14.23 14.01
CA GLY A 103 19.74 -12.90 13.76
C GLY A 103 18.82 -11.94 12.99
N PHE A 104 17.55 -12.29 12.77
CA PHE A 104 16.62 -11.43 12.05
C PHE A 104 16.06 -10.30 12.93
N GLY A 105 16.02 -9.11 12.34
CA GLY A 105 15.57 -7.89 13.04
C GLY A 105 14.08 -7.68 12.87
N LEU A 106 13.28 -8.02 13.89
CA LEU A 106 11.82 -7.88 13.87
C LEU A 106 11.36 -6.45 13.48
N ASN A 107 12.02 -5.40 13.98
CA ASN A 107 11.69 -4.01 13.63
C ASN A 107 11.89 -3.69 12.15
N ARG A 108 12.97 -4.20 11.54
CA ARG A 108 13.26 -3.97 10.13
C ARG A 108 12.29 -4.74 9.25
N MET A 109 11.93 -5.96 9.63
CA MET A 109 10.93 -6.76 8.93
C MET A 109 9.55 -6.10 8.96
N VAL A 110 9.12 -5.58 10.11
CA VAL A 110 7.83 -4.88 10.23
C VAL A 110 7.81 -3.63 9.37
N PHE A 111 8.87 -2.81 9.39
CA PHE A 111 8.96 -1.62 8.54
C PHE A 111 8.97 -1.97 7.05
N PHE A 112 9.69 -3.02 6.66
CA PHE A 112 9.70 -3.52 5.29
C PHE A 112 8.31 -3.98 4.84
N ALA A 113 7.58 -4.71 5.68
CA ALA A 113 6.22 -5.15 5.38
C ALA A 113 5.26 -3.97 5.19
N PHE A 114 5.35 -2.94 6.05
CA PHE A 114 4.55 -1.72 5.91
C PHE A 114 4.87 -0.96 4.62
N LEU A 115 6.15 -0.81 4.28
CA LEU A 115 6.56 -0.16 3.03
C LEU A 115 6.09 -0.93 1.79
N LEU A 116 6.25 -2.25 1.77
CA LEU A 116 5.83 -3.08 0.65
C LEU A 116 4.31 -3.04 0.47
N SER A 117 3.55 -3.15 1.56
CA SER A 117 2.09 -3.04 1.54
C SER A 117 1.64 -1.66 1.06
N GLY A 118 2.24 -0.59 1.58
CA GLY A 118 1.94 0.79 1.16
C GLY A 118 2.26 1.05 -0.31
N ALA A 119 3.39 0.54 -0.82
CA ALA A 119 3.75 0.66 -2.23
C ALA A 119 2.75 -0.05 -3.15
N LEU A 120 2.31 -1.26 -2.79
CA LEU A 120 1.30 -2.00 -3.53
C LEU A 120 -0.07 -1.31 -3.49
N ALA A 121 -0.47 -0.78 -2.32
CA ALA A 121 -1.70 -0.01 -2.19
C ALA A 121 -1.67 1.30 -3.00
N GLY A 122 -0.52 1.98 -3.06
CA GLY A 122 -0.33 3.16 -3.90
C GLY A 122 -0.42 2.85 -5.40
N LEU A 123 0.20 1.75 -5.83
CA LEU A 123 0.08 1.25 -7.20
C LEU A 123 -1.38 0.94 -7.57
N ALA A 124 -2.13 0.30 -6.67
CA ALA A 124 -3.55 0.03 -6.86
C ALA A 124 -4.39 1.31 -6.90
N GLY A 125 -4.02 2.34 -6.13
CA GLY A 125 -4.69 3.64 -6.16
C GLY A 125 -4.55 4.34 -7.51
N ILE A 126 -3.34 4.38 -8.07
CA ILE A 126 -3.07 4.99 -9.39
C ILE A 126 -3.75 4.19 -10.51
N SER A 127 -3.85 2.87 -10.37
CA SER A 127 -4.48 2.04 -11.39
C SER A 127 -6.00 2.08 -11.43
N ALA A 128 -6.62 2.62 -10.38
CA ALA A 128 -8.06 2.84 -10.28
C ALA A 128 -8.50 4.26 -10.69
N VAL A 129 -7.54 5.14 -11.02
CA VAL A 129 -7.80 6.47 -11.62
C VAL A 129 -8.21 6.30 -13.07
#